data_AF-A0A9N9TV25-F1
#
_entry.id   AF-A0A9N9TV25-F1
#
_cell.length_a   1.000
_cell.length_b   1.000
_cell.length_c   1.000
_cell.angle_alpha   90.00
_cell.angle_beta   90.00
_cell.angle_gamma   90.00
#
_symmetry.space_group_name_H-M   'P 1'
#
loop_
_entity.id
_entity.type
_entity.pdbx_description
1 polymer ?
#
loop_
_entity_poly.entity_id
_entity_poly.type
_entity_poly.pdbx_seq_one_letter_code
_entity_poly.pdbx_strand_id
1 'polypeptide(L)'
;MEVWPEVEKAKAENRHELVLTGKLIASRIEKKGLDRSIFNLINLNYLNLSETGISEIHDNIANLKNLQTLMLYSNNFEHINDNISKLGKLKVLDLSRNSLKSIPDSFAKLPLVTLNLNVNQLETFPPFTENHNLTVLDLSNNKLKAFPEVCSDGLINLSEIKLRGNEIEEIPNKINSLSSLKFFDIGDNKLKSIPGELSDCQKLKDLNLKGNPITDRRLSKLIDQCRTKQVLDYIKQHCIKTNPKDTTKSKGKNRKKTKSTDSDDEDDVPAEYKYCITIKNHNEAFKVIVMNAVKNVREHFIACIVNDVCFTEETFKKFIQLQNKLHDTVCEKRNTATIATHDFNKLPPGNIIYTTLPPNSLIITPLNRSTEMTGADLLTKLQTEANNLRKEKKRSTYSGIHKFLYLIEGKPQYPCVLNSKNEVISFPPLTNSNISKIETNTTNIFIEVTSTISQQICKNIVSTILKEMLVLFEKDLVVQQVKIVDQMEQMKILYPCKTDLVYDKTASIQVKKE
;
A
#
# COMPACT_ATOMS: atom_id res chain seq x y z
N MET A 1 -44.20 36.72 15.06
CA MET A 1 -43.87 35.29 15.27
C MET A 1 -43.17 35.20 16.61
N GLU A 2 -43.65 34.33 17.49
CA GLU A 2 -42.97 34.00 18.75
C GLU A 2 -41.59 33.43 18.43
N VAL A 3 -40.54 34.15 18.79
CA VAL A 3 -39.15 33.70 18.62
C VAL A 3 -38.91 32.59 19.62
N TRP A 4 -38.27 31.51 19.18
CA TRP A 4 -38.02 30.38 20.07
C TRP A 4 -37.03 30.77 21.19
N PRO A 5 -37.32 30.47 22.47
CA PRO A 5 -36.46 30.87 23.59
C PRO A 5 -35.01 30.41 23.45
N GLU A 6 -34.81 29.24 22.85
CA GLU A 6 -33.49 28.67 22.57
C GLU A 6 -32.69 29.53 21.57
N VAL A 7 -33.39 30.10 20.58
CA VAL A 7 -32.82 30.97 19.55
C VAL A 7 -32.53 32.37 20.10
N GLU A 8 -33.43 32.92 20.92
CA GLU A 8 -33.19 34.19 21.62
C GLU A 8 -31.99 34.09 22.55
N LYS A 9 -31.90 32.99 23.33
CA LYS A 9 -30.76 32.74 24.20
C LYS A 9 -29.46 32.63 23.41
N ALA A 10 -29.47 31.89 22.30
CA ALA A 10 -28.29 31.78 21.44
C ALA A 10 -27.86 33.12 20.86
N LYS A 11 -28.82 33.99 20.50
CA LYS A 11 -28.56 35.36 20.04
C LYS A 11 -27.99 36.24 21.15
N ALA A 12 -28.60 36.23 22.33
CA ALA A 12 -28.22 37.07 23.47
C ALA A 12 -26.83 36.72 24.00
N GLU A 13 -26.49 35.44 24.04
CA GLU A 13 -25.20 34.93 24.51
C GLU A 13 -24.14 34.81 23.41
N ASN A 14 -24.46 35.22 22.17
CA ASN A 14 -23.57 35.12 21.00
C ASN A 14 -22.96 33.71 20.81
N ARG A 15 -23.81 32.69 20.87
CA ARG A 15 -23.38 31.29 20.77
C ARG A 15 -22.95 30.94 19.36
N HIS A 16 -21.97 30.03 19.26
CA HIS A 16 -21.47 29.47 18.00
C HIS A 16 -22.11 28.12 17.66
N GLU A 17 -22.95 27.59 18.54
CA GLU A 17 -23.59 26.29 18.36
C GLU A 17 -25.06 26.38 18.72
N LEU A 18 -25.89 25.74 17.90
CA LEU A 18 -27.32 25.62 18.15
C LEU A 18 -27.78 24.19 17.86
N VAL A 19 -28.37 23.57 18.87
CA VAL A 19 -28.95 22.23 18.80
C VAL A 19 -30.44 22.36 19.06
N LEU A 20 -31.26 22.03 18.06
CA LEU A 20 -32.71 22.00 18.15
C LEU A 20 -33.15 20.59 17.76
N THR A 21 -33.31 19.72 18.76
CA THR A 21 -33.70 18.32 18.57
C THR A 21 -34.82 17.93 19.55
N GLY A 22 -35.45 16.78 19.29
CA GLY A 22 -36.41 16.17 20.19
C GLY A 22 -37.88 16.54 19.94
N LYS A 23 -38.78 15.83 20.62
CA LYS A 23 -40.23 15.82 20.35
C LYS A 23 -40.90 17.19 20.47
N LEU A 24 -40.45 18.03 21.41
CA LEU A 24 -41.02 19.36 21.62
C LEU A 24 -40.72 20.28 20.42
N ILE A 25 -39.48 20.26 19.94
CA ILE A 25 -39.03 21.02 18.78
C ILE A 25 -39.73 20.53 17.51
N ALA A 26 -39.81 19.21 17.32
CA ALA A 26 -40.54 18.60 16.21
C ALA A 26 -42.01 19.04 16.19
N SER A 27 -42.70 19.02 17.34
CA SER A 27 -44.10 19.47 17.43
C SER A 27 -44.26 20.97 17.16
N ARG A 28 -43.27 21.81 17.51
CA ARG A 28 -43.28 23.24 17.16
C ARG A 28 -43.14 23.44 15.66
N ILE A 29 -42.24 22.70 15.00
CA ILE A 29 -42.03 22.75 13.54
C ILE A 29 -43.27 22.28 12.80
N GLU A 30 -43.89 21.17 13.23
CA GLU A 30 -45.12 20.65 12.62
C GLU A 30 -46.26 21.68 12.65
N LYS A 31 -46.37 22.47 13.74
CA LYS A 31 -47.45 23.45 13.91
C LYS A 31 -47.20 24.80 13.23
N LYS A 32 -45.96 25.30 13.29
CA LYS A 32 -45.63 26.70 12.92
C LYS A 32 -44.50 26.82 11.89
N GLY A 33 -43.87 25.73 11.49
CA GLY A 33 -42.65 25.71 10.69
C GLY A 33 -41.39 26.06 11.49
N LEU A 34 -40.24 26.00 10.81
CA LEU A 34 -38.94 26.37 11.40
C LEU A 34 -38.86 27.88 11.66
N ASP A 35 -38.39 28.27 12.85
CA ASP A 35 -38.22 29.68 13.21
C ASP A 35 -37.16 30.36 12.30
N ARG A 36 -37.60 31.34 11.52
CA ARG A 36 -36.75 32.08 10.58
C ARG A 36 -35.68 32.91 11.28
N SER A 37 -35.84 33.22 12.56
CA SER A 37 -34.86 33.96 13.33
C SER A 37 -33.53 33.21 13.49
N ILE A 38 -33.51 31.88 13.35
CA ILE A 38 -32.30 31.04 13.37
C ILE A 38 -31.29 31.53 12.31
N PHE A 39 -31.78 31.94 11.14
CA PHE A 39 -30.94 32.40 10.03
C PHE A 39 -30.28 33.76 10.26
N ASN A 40 -30.64 34.46 11.34
CA ASN A 40 -29.98 35.71 11.75
C ASN A 40 -28.77 35.47 12.67
N LEU A 41 -28.52 34.22 13.10
CA LEU A 41 -27.40 33.86 13.97
C LEU A 41 -26.09 33.67 13.17
N ILE A 42 -25.58 34.76 12.59
CA ILE A 42 -24.43 34.77 11.66
C ILE A 42 -23.11 34.20 12.23
N ASN A 43 -23.01 34.05 13.54
CA ASN A 43 -21.83 33.52 14.24
C ASN A 43 -21.89 32.00 14.48
N LEU A 44 -22.95 31.31 14.04
CA LEU A 44 -23.03 29.86 14.17
C LEU A 44 -21.97 29.15 13.32
N ASN A 45 -21.24 28.26 13.99
CA ASN A 45 -20.34 27.27 13.41
C ASN A 45 -20.99 25.88 13.34
N TYR A 46 -21.93 25.58 14.24
CA TYR A 46 -22.61 24.30 14.33
C TYR A 46 -24.12 24.49 14.42
N LEU A 47 -24.87 23.81 13.55
CA LEU A 47 -26.32 23.78 13.57
C LEU A 47 -26.81 22.33 13.45
N ASN A 48 -27.62 21.91 14.41
CA ASN A 48 -28.26 20.59 14.39
C ASN A 48 -29.78 20.74 14.50
N LEU A 49 -30.47 20.29 13.45
CA LEU A 49 -31.94 20.24 13.34
C LEU A 49 -32.42 18.80 13.09
N SER A 50 -31.68 17.81 13.60
CA SER A 50 -31.96 16.39 13.33
C SER A 50 -33.15 15.89 14.14
N GLU A 51 -33.88 14.90 13.61
CA GLU A 51 -35.07 14.32 14.25
C GLU A 51 -36.19 15.35 14.53
N THR A 52 -36.36 16.33 13.64
CA THR A 52 -37.36 17.40 13.81
C THR A 52 -38.52 17.33 12.81
N GLY A 53 -38.48 16.40 11.86
CA GLY A 53 -39.53 16.21 10.86
C GLY A 53 -39.60 17.30 9.80
N ILE A 54 -38.56 18.13 9.67
CA ILE A 54 -38.49 19.20 8.67
C ILE A 54 -38.47 18.58 7.27
N SER A 55 -39.24 19.14 6.34
CA SER A 55 -39.28 18.74 4.94
C SER A 55 -38.53 19.69 4.00
N GLU A 56 -38.33 20.95 4.40
CA GLU A 56 -37.68 21.99 3.61
C GLU A 56 -36.85 22.94 4.48
N ILE A 57 -35.75 23.46 3.93
CA ILE A 57 -34.91 24.46 4.60
C ILE A 57 -35.02 25.78 3.84
N HIS A 58 -35.27 26.86 4.56
CA HIS A 58 -35.43 28.18 3.93
C HIS A 58 -34.12 28.65 3.29
N ASP A 59 -34.24 29.40 2.20
CA ASP A 59 -33.12 29.97 1.43
C ASP A 59 -32.17 30.86 2.24
N ASN A 60 -32.63 31.33 3.41
CA ASN A 60 -31.86 32.18 4.31
C ASN A 60 -30.78 31.39 5.06
N ILE A 61 -30.72 30.06 4.90
CA ILE A 61 -29.59 29.26 5.37
C ILE A 61 -28.25 29.80 4.86
N ALA A 62 -28.24 30.39 3.66
CA ALA A 62 -27.07 31.05 3.07
C ALA A 62 -26.51 32.23 3.90
N ASN A 63 -27.27 32.79 4.84
CA ASN A 63 -26.81 33.86 5.73
C ASN A 63 -25.83 33.35 6.80
N LEU A 64 -25.83 32.06 7.11
CA LEU A 64 -24.96 31.45 8.11
C LEU A 64 -23.54 31.21 7.56
N LYS A 65 -22.87 32.26 7.09
CA LYS A 65 -21.58 32.20 6.38
C LYS A 65 -20.43 31.54 7.17
N ASN A 66 -20.56 31.44 8.49
CA ASN A 66 -19.57 30.82 9.36
C ASN A 66 -19.82 29.33 9.64
N LEU A 67 -20.94 28.78 9.16
CA LEU A 67 -21.32 27.41 9.47
C LEU A 67 -20.30 26.40 8.92
N GLN A 68 -19.82 25.54 9.81
CA GLN A 68 -18.85 24.48 9.53
C GLN A 68 -19.49 23.10 9.57
N THR A 69 -20.51 22.92 10.42
CA THR A 69 -21.22 21.65 10.58
C THR A 69 -22.72 21.86 10.52
N LEU A 70 -23.38 21.14 9.61
CA LEU A 70 -24.83 21.14 9.45
C LEU A 70 -25.36 19.69 9.57
N MET A 71 -26.14 19.44 10.62
CA MET A 71 -26.75 18.13 10.89
C MET A 71 -28.26 18.22 10.62
N LEU A 72 -28.73 17.45 9.65
CA LEU A 72 -30.11 17.39 9.18
C LEU A 72 -30.62 15.94 9.07
N TYR A 73 -30.00 15.00 9.81
CA TYR A 73 -30.35 13.59 9.70
C TYR A 73 -31.73 13.27 10.30
N SER A 74 -32.35 12.19 9.84
CA SER A 74 -33.66 11.71 10.32
C SER A 74 -34.75 12.78 10.23
N ASN A 75 -34.91 13.36 9.04
CA ASN A 75 -35.94 14.35 8.71
C ASN A 75 -36.75 13.86 7.49
N ASN A 76 -37.59 14.72 6.93
CA ASN A 76 -38.50 14.38 5.84
C ASN A 76 -38.12 15.08 4.53
N PHE A 77 -36.82 15.34 4.30
CA PHE A 77 -36.38 16.02 3.07
C PHE A 77 -36.56 15.11 1.84
N GLU A 78 -37.39 15.53 0.89
CA GLU A 78 -37.46 14.94 -0.46
C GLU A 78 -36.54 15.66 -1.45
N HIS A 79 -36.34 16.96 -1.22
CA HIS A 79 -35.46 17.84 -1.98
C HIS A 79 -34.68 18.72 -1.02
N ILE A 80 -33.46 19.10 -1.43
CA ILE A 80 -32.64 20.06 -0.70
C ILE A 80 -32.31 21.23 -1.63
N ASN A 81 -32.41 22.46 -1.13
CA ASN A 81 -32.19 23.64 -1.97
C ASN A 81 -30.70 23.91 -2.21
N ASP A 82 -30.41 24.53 -3.34
CA ASP A 82 -29.05 24.92 -3.75
C ASP A 82 -28.42 25.97 -2.83
N ASN A 83 -29.18 26.67 -1.99
CA ASN A 83 -28.67 27.73 -1.14
C ASN A 83 -27.66 27.24 -0.09
N ILE A 84 -27.64 25.94 0.25
CA ILE A 84 -26.59 25.34 1.08
C ILE A 84 -25.21 25.47 0.42
N SER A 85 -25.12 25.46 -0.92
CA SER A 85 -23.86 25.63 -1.66
C SER A 85 -23.15 26.97 -1.39
N LYS A 86 -23.86 27.98 -0.87
CA LYS A 86 -23.30 29.29 -0.51
C LYS A 86 -22.51 29.27 0.81
N LEU A 87 -22.56 28.17 1.56
CA LEU A 87 -21.85 27.99 2.83
C LEU A 87 -20.37 27.63 2.59
N GLY A 88 -19.58 28.63 2.22
CA GLY A 88 -18.16 28.45 1.85
C GLY A 88 -17.21 27.97 2.96
N LYS A 89 -17.69 27.76 4.20
CA LYS A 89 -16.91 27.18 5.32
C LYS A 89 -17.43 25.80 5.77
N LEU A 90 -18.45 25.26 5.11
CA LEU A 90 -19.08 24.01 5.50
C LEU A 90 -18.13 22.83 5.26
N LYS A 91 -17.81 22.10 6.33
CA LYS A 91 -16.92 20.94 6.32
C LYS A 91 -17.70 19.64 6.52
N VAL A 92 -18.77 19.66 7.30
CA VAL A 92 -19.55 18.46 7.63
C VAL A 92 -21.00 18.70 7.29
N LEU A 93 -21.55 17.84 6.44
CA LEU A 93 -22.96 17.84 6.07
C LEU A 93 -23.52 16.44 6.27
N ASP A 94 -24.51 16.32 7.17
CA ASP A 94 -25.24 15.08 7.39
C ASP A 94 -26.71 15.26 6.98
N LEU A 95 -27.11 14.55 5.93
CA LEU A 95 -28.45 14.47 5.36
C LEU A 95 -28.98 13.02 5.41
N SER A 96 -28.41 12.17 6.26
CA SER A 96 -28.80 10.77 6.34
C SER A 96 -30.23 10.56 6.84
N ARG A 97 -30.84 9.41 6.51
CA ARG A 97 -32.21 9.04 6.91
C ARG A 97 -33.23 10.10 6.51
N ASN A 98 -33.22 10.46 5.23
CA ASN A 98 -34.20 11.34 4.60
C ASN A 98 -34.84 10.60 3.42
N SER A 99 -35.58 11.31 2.56
CA SER A 99 -36.18 10.75 1.34
C SER A 99 -35.66 11.43 0.06
N LEU A 100 -34.39 11.88 0.08
CA LEU A 100 -33.79 12.59 -1.05
C LEU A 100 -33.68 11.69 -2.28
N LYS A 101 -34.17 12.17 -3.42
CA LYS A 101 -34.06 11.48 -4.73
C LYS A 101 -32.82 11.91 -5.52
N SER A 102 -32.34 13.12 -5.28
CA SER A 102 -31.11 13.69 -5.85
C SER A 102 -30.53 14.74 -4.90
N ILE A 103 -29.29 15.13 -5.15
CA ILE A 103 -28.68 16.32 -4.55
C ILE A 103 -28.26 17.30 -5.65
N PRO A 104 -28.23 18.62 -5.38
CA PRO A 104 -27.80 19.60 -6.37
C PRO A 104 -26.33 19.47 -6.77
N ASP A 105 -26.02 19.66 -8.06
CA ASP A 105 -24.64 19.71 -8.59
C ASP A 105 -23.80 20.79 -7.90
N SER A 106 -24.45 21.86 -7.43
CA SER A 106 -23.81 22.95 -6.70
C SER A 106 -23.13 22.50 -5.40
N PHE A 107 -23.51 21.35 -4.83
CA PHE A 107 -22.88 20.81 -3.63
C PHE A 107 -21.44 20.34 -3.89
N ALA A 108 -21.08 20.03 -5.13
CA ALA A 108 -19.70 19.70 -5.50
C ALA A 108 -18.74 20.89 -5.32
N LYS A 109 -19.23 22.12 -5.10
CA LYS A 109 -18.39 23.30 -4.84
C LYS A 109 -18.10 23.53 -3.35
N LEU A 110 -18.76 22.80 -2.47
CA LEU A 110 -18.59 22.97 -1.03
C LEU A 110 -17.26 22.36 -0.58
N PRO A 111 -16.52 23.00 0.36
CA PRO A 111 -15.25 22.47 0.86
C PRO A 111 -15.46 21.37 1.90
N LEU A 112 -16.29 20.37 1.57
CA LEU A 112 -16.68 19.30 2.48
C LEU A 112 -15.50 18.38 2.80
N VAL A 113 -15.44 17.99 4.07
CA VAL A 113 -14.58 16.94 4.63
C VAL A 113 -15.40 15.66 4.82
N THR A 114 -16.66 15.79 5.25
CA THR A 114 -17.57 14.65 5.46
C THR A 114 -18.92 14.95 4.85
N LEU A 115 -19.37 14.04 3.98
CA LEU A 115 -20.72 14.04 3.41
C LEU A 115 -21.40 12.71 3.74
N ASN A 116 -22.48 12.79 4.51
CA ASN A 116 -23.30 11.64 4.86
C ASN A 116 -24.71 11.79 4.26
N LEU A 117 -25.06 10.86 3.38
CA LEU A 117 -26.34 10.77 2.69
C LEU A 117 -26.93 9.35 2.83
N ASN A 118 -26.51 8.60 3.85
CA ASN A 118 -26.98 7.23 4.03
C ASN A 118 -28.50 7.17 4.23
N VAL A 119 -29.14 6.07 3.83
CA VAL A 119 -30.58 5.85 3.98
C VAL A 119 -31.39 7.00 3.35
N ASN A 120 -31.30 7.09 2.03
CA ASN A 120 -32.06 8.01 1.19
C ASN A 120 -32.60 7.25 -0.03
N GLN A 121 -33.07 7.96 -1.05
CA GLN A 121 -33.60 7.37 -2.29
C GLN A 121 -32.83 7.84 -3.52
N LEU A 122 -31.54 8.15 -3.37
CA LEU A 122 -30.72 8.71 -4.45
C LEU A 122 -30.57 7.71 -5.60
N GLU A 123 -30.98 8.11 -6.80
CA GLU A 123 -30.79 7.31 -8.03
C GLU A 123 -29.50 7.69 -8.76
N THR A 124 -29.08 8.95 -8.63
CA THR A 124 -27.85 9.50 -9.18
C THR A 124 -27.10 10.31 -8.12
N PHE A 125 -25.80 10.49 -8.35
CA PHE A 125 -24.94 11.34 -7.54
C PHE A 125 -24.15 12.26 -8.46
N PRO A 126 -24.12 13.58 -8.23
CA PRO A 126 -23.40 14.53 -9.06
C PRO A 126 -21.88 14.32 -9.00
N PRO A 127 -21.13 14.81 -10.01
CA PRO A 127 -19.68 14.65 -10.06
C PRO A 127 -18.99 15.51 -9.00
N PHE A 128 -18.28 14.86 -8.08
CA PHE A 128 -17.57 15.52 -6.96
C PHE A 128 -16.06 15.67 -7.25
N THR A 129 -15.67 15.73 -8.52
CA THR A 129 -14.28 15.56 -8.99
C THR A 129 -13.26 16.54 -8.41
N GLU A 130 -13.69 17.73 -7.98
CA GLU A 130 -12.83 18.81 -7.43
C GLU A 130 -12.91 18.94 -5.89
N ASN A 131 -13.53 17.98 -5.19
CA ASN A 131 -13.64 18.03 -3.71
C ASN A 131 -12.34 17.55 -3.03
N HIS A 132 -11.28 18.36 -3.13
CA HIS A 132 -9.96 18.01 -2.61
C HIS A 132 -9.92 17.72 -1.10
N ASN A 133 -10.86 18.28 -0.33
CA ASN A 133 -10.91 18.14 1.13
C ASN A 133 -11.73 16.94 1.61
N LEU A 134 -12.50 16.29 0.74
CA LEU A 134 -13.42 15.24 1.14
C LEU A 134 -12.64 14.00 1.61
N THR A 135 -12.89 13.56 2.84
CA THR A 135 -12.23 12.41 3.46
C THR A 135 -13.18 11.23 3.66
N VAL A 136 -14.47 11.50 3.87
CA VAL A 136 -15.50 10.50 4.14
C VAL A 136 -16.74 10.79 3.29
N LEU A 137 -17.16 9.80 2.50
CA LEU A 137 -18.39 9.81 1.73
C LEU A 137 -19.22 8.58 2.07
N ASP A 138 -20.42 8.81 2.62
CA ASP A 138 -21.39 7.75 2.91
C ASP A 138 -22.65 7.94 2.06
N LEU A 139 -22.85 7.02 1.12
CA LEU A 139 -23.98 6.91 0.19
C LEU A 139 -24.72 5.57 0.40
N SER A 140 -24.54 4.90 1.54
CA SER A 140 -25.13 3.58 1.80
C SER A 140 -26.66 3.62 1.86
N ASN A 141 -27.33 2.54 1.48
CA ASN A 141 -28.79 2.39 1.49
C ASN A 141 -29.48 3.47 0.65
N ASN A 142 -29.12 3.52 -0.63
CA ASN A 142 -29.71 4.38 -1.65
C ASN A 142 -30.13 3.51 -2.86
N LYS A 143 -30.45 4.12 -4.00
CA LYS A 143 -30.87 3.43 -5.24
C LYS A 143 -29.89 3.67 -6.39
N LEU A 144 -28.61 3.91 -6.08
CA LEU A 144 -27.60 4.22 -7.09
C LEU A 144 -27.35 3.01 -7.99
N LYS A 145 -27.56 3.18 -9.30
CA LYS A 145 -27.31 2.13 -10.31
C LYS A 145 -25.88 2.17 -10.86
N ALA A 146 -25.27 3.36 -10.87
CA ALA A 146 -23.90 3.58 -11.31
C ALA A 146 -23.03 3.97 -10.12
N PHE A 147 -21.74 3.65 -10.21
CA PHE A 147 -20.75 4.11 -9.24
C PHE A 147 -20.64 5.65 -9.31
N PRO A 148 -20.59 6.36 -8.18
CA PRO A 148 -20.51 7.84 -8.18
C PRO A 148 -19.21 8.34 -8.83
N GLU A 149 -19.26 9.46 -9.54
CA GLU A 149 -18.09 10.07 -10.18
C GLU A 149 -17.16 10.74 -9.16
N VAL A 150 -16.47 9.91 -8.37
CA VAL A 150 -15.52 10.28 -7.32
C VAL A 150 -14.10 9.74 -7.58
N CYS A 151 -13.94 8.84 -8.55
CA CYS A 151 -12.64 8.32 -8.99
C CYS A 151 -11.92 9.31 -9.91
N SER A 152 -11.54 10.47 -9.37
CA SER A 152 -10.73 11.49 -10.05
C SER A 152 -9.43 11.75 -9.28
N ASP A 153 -8.47 12.40 -9.94
CA ASP A 153 -7.22 12.83 -9.32
C ASP A 153 -7.42 13.97 -8.29
N GLY A 154 -8.59 14.61 -8.28
CA GLY A 154 -8.90 15.71 -7.37
C GLY A 154 -9.19 15.24 -5.94
N LEU A 155 -9.75 14.04 -5.72
CA LEU A 155 -10.12 13.55 -4.38
C LEU A 155 -8.93 12.86 -3.66
N ILE A 156 -7.81 13.56 -3.57
CA ILE A 156 -6.55 13.05 -2.99
C ILE A 156 -6.65 12.67 -1.50
N ASN A 157 -7.63 13.20 -0.78
CA ASN A 157 -7.84 12.97 0.65
C ASN A 157 -8.95 11.97 0.96
N LEU A 158 -9.69 11.49 -0.04
CA LEU A 158 -10.81 10.59 0.17
C LEU A 158 -10.31 9.25 0.70
N SER A 159 -10.74 8.92 1.91
CA SER A 159 -10.20 7.80 2.69
C SER A 159 -11.26 6.75 3.03
N GLU A 160 -12.53 7.14 3.08
CA GLU A 160 -13.64 6.24 3.34
C GLU A 160 -14.74 6.44 2.30
N ILE A 161 -15.12 5.37 1.61
CA ILE A 161 -16.28 5.33 0.72
C ILE A 161 -17.22 4.23 1.21
N LYS A 162 -18.48 4.58 1.46
CA LYS A 162 -19.52 3.64 1.85
C LYS A 162 -20.67 3.72 0.84
N LEU A 163 -20.93 2.61 0.17
CA LEU A 163 -21.90 2.43 -0.92
C LEU A 163 -22.77 1.19 -0.68
N ARG A 164 -22.76 0.64 0.54
CA ARG A 164 -23.49 -0.59 0.87
C ARG A 164 -24.98 -0.44 0.59
N GLY A 165 -25.66 -1.47 0.08
CA GLY A 165 -27.12 -1.43 -0.07
C GLY A 165 -27.57 -0.48 -1.18
N ASN A 166 -26.94 -0.58 -2.34
CA ASN A 166 -27.30 0.16 -3.55
C ASN A 166 -27.57 -0.83 -4.70
N GLU A 167 -27.72 -0.32 -5.93
CA GLU A 167 -27.97 -1.12 -7.13
C GLU A 167 -26.78 -1.09 -8.11
N ILE A 168 -25.56 -0.85 -7.60
CA ILE A 168 -24.37 -0.63 -8.44
C ILE A 168 -23.95 -1.93 -9.12
N GLU A 169 -23.79 -1.87 -10.45
CA GLU A 169 -23.45 -3.04 -11.28
C GLU A 169 -21.96 -3.19 -11.55
N GLU A 170 -21.20 -2.09 -11.52
CA GLU A 170 -19.77 -2.07 -11.82
C GLU A 170 -18.98 -1.08 -10.95
N ILE A 171 -17.71 -1.40 -10.69
CA ILE A 171 -16.74 -0.48 -10.10
C ILE A 171 -15.86 0.03 -11.25
N PRO A 172 -15.63 1.34 -11.39
CA PRO A 172 -14.81 1.88 -12.46
C PRO A 172 -13.33 1.52 -12.27
N ASN A 173 -12.63 1.27 -13.38
CA ASN A 173 -11.21 0.91 -13.35
C ASN A 173 -10.30 2.02 -12.81
N LYS A 174 -10.80 3.27 -12.80
CA LYS A 174 -10.12 4.43 -12.20
C LYS A 174 -10.16 4.44 -10.67
N ILE A 175 -10.74 3.44 -10.00
CA ILE A 175 -10.78 3.36 -8.53
C ILE A 175 -9.40 3.49 -7.87
N ASN A 176 -8.34 3.12 -8.59
CA ASN A 176 -6.95 3.27 -8.17
C ASN A 176 -6.44 4.73 -8.14
N SER A 177 -7.16 5.70 -8.70
CA SER A 177 -6.81 7.13 -8.58
C SER A 177 -6.96 7.64 -7.15
N LEU A 178 -7.78 6.97 -6.33
CA LEU A 178 -8.02 7.29 -4.93
C LEU A 178 -6.85 6.87 -4.03
N SER A 179 -5.75 7.62 -4.11
CA SER A 179 -4.48 7.33 -3.43
C SER A 179 -4.57 7.28 -1.90
N SER A 180 -5.63 7.82 -1.31
CA SER A 180 -5.85 7.84 0.14
C SER A 180 -6.93 6.89 0.65
N LEU A 181 -7.57 6.11 -0.22
CA LEU A 181 -8.65 5.20 0.15
C LEU A 181 -8.16 4.12 1.12
N LYS A 182 -8.78 4.03 2.30
CA LYS A 182 -8.47 3.09 3.40
C LYS A 182 -9.61 2.13 3.67
N PHE A 183 -10.84 2.63 3.63
CA PHE A 183 -12.06 1.87 3.88
C PHE A 183 -12.97 1.98 2.66
N PHE A 184 -13.38 0.83 2.12
CA PHE A 184 -14.30 0.77 1.00
C PHE A 184 -15.36 -0.29 1.25
N ASP A 185 -16.59 0.14 1.49
CA ASP A 185 -17.75 -0.74 1.63
C ASP A 185 -18.67 -0.57 0.42
N ILE A 186 -18.83 -1.65 -0.35
CA ILE A 186 -19.77 -1.74 -1.47
C ILE A 186 -20.55 -3.07 -1.38
N GLY A 187 -20.81 -3.52 -0.15
CA GLY A 187 -21.63 -4.70 0.09
C GLY A 187 -23.08 -4.53 -0.37
N ASP A 188 -23.82 -5.61 -0.51
CA ASP A 188 -25.24 -5.63 -0.86
C ASP A 188 -25.55 -4.76 -2.10
N ASN A 189 -24.86 -5.05 -3.21
CA ASN A 189 -24.99 -4.38 -4.51
C ASN A 189 -25.19 -5.43 -5.63
N LYS A 190 -25.12 -5.02 -6.90
CA LYS A 190 -25.34 -5.89 -8.07
C LYS A 190 -24.05 -6.22 -8.83
N LEU A 191 -22.89 -6.14 -8.16
CA LEU A 191 -21.59 -6.38 -8.80
C LEU A 191 -21.44 -7.83 -9.28
N LYS A 192 -21.18 -8.01 -10.57
CA LYS A 192 -20.91 -9.32 -11.18
C LYS A 192 -19.41 -9.64 -11.22
N SER A 193 -18.58 -8.63 -11.38
CA SER A 193 -17.12 -8.73 -11.43
C SER A 193 -16.48 -7.57 -10.67
N ILE A 194 -15.20 -7.72 -10.36
CA ILE A 194 -14.40 -6.71 -9.66
C ILE A 194 -13.20 -6.35 -10.56
N PRO A 195 -12.91 -5.05 -10.79
CA PRO A 195 -11.76 -4.64 -11.59
C PRO A 195 -10.45 -4.98 -10.87
N GLY A 196 -9.44 -5.43 -11.63
CA GLY A 196 -8.12 -5.73 -11.07
C GLY A 196 -7.44 -4.49 -10.46
N GLU A 197 -7.79 -3.30 -10.93
CA GLU A 197 -7.33 -1.99 -10.47
C GLU A 197 -7.70 -1.71 -9.00
N LEU A 198 -8.74 -2.36 -8.46
CA LEU A 198 -9.07 -2.24 -7.03
C LEU A 198 -7.91 -2.70 -6.12
N SER A 199 -7.10 -3.65 -6.60
CA SER A 199 -5.90 -4.10 -5.89
C SER A 199 -4.75 -3.10 -5.90
N ASP A 200 -4.81 -2.06 -6.74
CA ASP A 200 -3.79 -1.01 -6.85
C ASP A 200 -4.05 0.17 -5.90
N CYS A 201 -5.17 0.17 -5.17
CA CYS A 201 -5.45 1.11 -4.09
C CYS A 201 -4.50 0.87 -2.89
N GLN A 202 -3.32 1.48 -2.90
CA GLN A 202 -2.19 1.16 -1.99
C GLN A 202 -2.51 1.27 -0.50
N LYS A 203 -3.45 2.14 -0.10
CA LYS A 203 -3.81 2.38 1.30
C LYS A 203 -5.04 1.61 1.76
N LEU A 204 -5.67 0.82 0.88
CA LEU A 204 -6.92 0.11 1.17
C LEU A 204 -6.67 -1.01 2.19
N LYS A 205 -7.27 -0.88 3.37
CA LYS A 205 -7.11 -1.81 4.50
C LYS A 205 -8.36 -2.66 4.73
N ASP A 206 -9.53 -2.05 4.53
CA ASP A 206 -10.82 -2.65 4.81
C ASP A 206 -11.69 -2.58 3.55
N LEU A 207 -12.07 -3.75 3.04
CA LEU A 207 -12.87 -3.90 1.84
C LEU A 207 -14.04 -4.83 2.15
N ASN A 208 -15.26 -4.34 1.95
CA ASN A 208 -16.46 -5.14 2.03
C ASN A 208 -17.13 -5.26 0.66
N LEU A 209 -17.19 -6.49 0.16
CA LEU A 209 -17.86 -6.86 -1.10
C LEU A 209 -19.03 -7.84 -0.89
N LYS A 210 -19.40 -8.13 0.37
CA LYS A 210 -20.41 -9.15 0.70
C LYS A 210 -21.76 -8.84 0.07
N GLY A 211 -22.58 -9.85 -0.20
CA GLY A 211 -23.93 -9.64 -0.74
C GLY A 211 -23.98 -9.17 -2.20
N ASN A 212 -22.89 -9.33 -2.96
CA ASN A 212 -22.85 -9.09 -4.40
C ASN A 212 -22.94 -10.42 -5.19
N PRO A 213 -23.65 -10.45 -6.33
CA PRO A 213 -23.77 -11.63 -7.20
C PRO A 213 -22.51 -11.87 -8.06
N ILE A 214 -21.35 -11.99 -7.44
CA ILE A 214 -20.05 -12.15 -8.12
C ILE A 214 -19.98 -13.50 -8.84
N THR A 215 -19.70 -13.47 -10.14
CA THR A 215 -19.70 -14.68 -10.99
C THR A 215 -18.54 -15.63 -10.67
N ASP A 216 -17.42 -15.10 -10.19
CA ASP A 216 -16.30 -15.90 -9.71
C ASP A 216 -16.63 -16.55 -8.36
N ARG A 217 -16.94 -17.85 -8.42
CA ARG A 217 -17.30 -18.67 -7.24
C ARG A 217 -16.19 -18.73 -6.19
N ARG A 218 -14.92 -18.65 -6.58
CA ARG A 218 -13.80 -18.70 -5.64
C ARG A 218 -13.65 -17.35 -4.94
N LEU A 219 -13.74 -16.26 -5.68
CA LEU A 219 -13.75 -14.90 -5.11
C LEU A 219 -14.93 -14.71 -4.15
N SER A 220 -16.13 -15.15 -4.56
CA SER A 220 -17.34 -15.09 -3.70
C SER A 220 -17.12 -15.81 -2.35
N LYS A 221 -16.58 -17.03 -2.37
CA LYS A 221 -16.25 -17.76 -1.12
C LYS A 221 -15.20 -17.05 -0.26
N LEU A 222 -14.21 -16.40 -0.87
CA LEU A 222 -13.20 -15.62 -0.15
C LEU A 222 -13.79 -14.37 0.52
N ILE A 223 -14.72 -13.71 -0.16
CA ILE A 223 -15.42 -12.54 0.36
C ILE A 223 -16.25 -12.90 1.59
N ASP A 224 -16.94 -14.04 1.59
CA ASP A 224 -17.75 -14.50 2.73
C ASP A 224 -16.90 -14.75 3.98
N GLN A 225 -15.66 -15.22 3.81
CA GLN A 225 -14.70 -15.53 4.87
C GLN A 225 -14.02 -14.29 5.49
N CYS A 226 -14.28 -13.08 4.99
CA CYS A 226 -13.95 -11.79 5.61
C CYS A 226 -12.46 -11.54 5.92
N ARG A 227 -11.58 -11.70 4.91
CA ARG A 227 -10.16 -11.29 5.02
C ARG A 227 -9.77 -10.38 3.85
N THR A 228 -9.88 -9.06 4.05
CA THR A 228 -9.58 -8.01 3.04
C THR A 228 -8.30 -8.29 2.25
N LYS A 229 -7.20 -8.60 2.94
CA LYS A 229 -5.91 -8.88 2.29
C LYS A 229 -5.98 -10.04 1.30
N GLN A 230 -6.65 -11.15 1.66
CA GLN A 230 -6.78 -12.31 0.78
C GLN A 230 -7.67 -12.03 -0.43
N VAL A 231 -8.72 -11.23 -0.24
CA VAL A 231 -9.61 -10.79 -1.33
C VAL A 231 -8.84 -9.90 -2.30
N LEU A 232 -8.07 -8.92 -1.79
CA LEU A 232 -7.23 -8.05 -2.61
C LEU A 232 -6.10 -8.81 -3.33
N ASP A 233 -5.45 -9.76 -2.65
CA ASP A 233 -4.42 -10.62 -3.25
C ASP A 233 -5.01 -11.47 -4.39
N TYR A 234 -6.23 -11.99 -4.21
CA TYR A 234 -6.94 -12.73 -5.25
C TYR A 234 -7.31 -11.84 -6.44
N ILE A 235 -7.88 -10.66 -6.18
CA ILE A 235 -8.21 -9.68 -7.23
C ILE A 235 -6.96 -9.32 -8.04
N LYS A 236 -5.82 -9.08 -7.37
CA LYS A 236 -4.55 -8.75 -8.01
C LYS A 236 -4.07 -9.81 -9.00
N GLN A 237 -4.34 -11.08 -8.70
CA GLN A 237 -3.85 -12.23 -9.48
C GLN A 237 -4.81 -12.68 -10.57
N HIS A 238 -6.11 -12.51 -10.37
CA HIS A 238 -7.14 -13.17 -11.20
C HIS A 238 -8.16 -12.22 -11.83
N CYS A 239 -8.31 -10.98 -11.35
CA CYS A 239 -9.19 -10.00 -11.97
C CYS A 239 -8.48 -9.27 -13.11
N ILE A 240 -9.21 -9.04 -14.20
CA ILE A 240 -8.68 -8.38 -15.40
C ILE A 240 -8.39 -6.92 -15.06
N LYS A 241 -7.17 -6.46 -15.41
CA LYS A 241 -6.84 -5.04 -15.48
C LYS A 241 -7.01 -4.58 -16.92
N THR A 242 -7.61 -3.41 -17.11
CA THR A 242 -7.65 -2.80 -18.44
C THR A 242 -6.26 -2.35 -18.87
N ASN A 243 -5.83 -2.83 -20.05
CA ASN A 243 -4.59 -2.37 -20.66
C ASN A 243 -4.78 -0.92 -21.14
N PRO A 244 -3.86 0.02 -20.84
CA PRO A 244 -3.94 1.40 -21.30
C PRO A 244 -3.74 1.58 -22.83
N LYS A 245 -3.87 0.53 -23.64
CA LYS A 245 -3.70 0.57 -25.11
C LYS A 245 -5.01 0.51 -25.91
N ASP A 246 -6.18 0.35 -25.27
CA ASP A 246 -7.45 0.23 -26.00
C ASP A 246 -8.28 1.52 -26.09
N THR A 247 -7.67 2.69 -25.84
CA THR A 247 -8.30 3.97 -26.20
C THR A 247 -7.44 4.75 -27.19
N THR A 248 -7.99 4.93 -28.39
CA THR A 248 -7.58 5.82 -29.50
C THR A 248 -6.47 5.34 -30.45
N LYS A 249 -6.90 4.71 -31.55
CA LYS A 249 -6.17 4.69 -32.84
C LYS A 249 -6.19 6.10 -33.44
N SER A 250 -5.07 6.81 -33.44
CA SER A 250 -4.82 7.90 -34.38
C SER A 250 -3.37 7.86 -34.89
N LYS A 251 -3.26 7.78 -36.23
CA LYS A 251 -2.05 7.67 -37.05
C LYS A 251 -1.10 8.86 -36.83
N GLY A 252 0.21 8.60 -36.69
CA GLY A 252 1.26 9.63 -36.70
C GLY A 252 2.62 9.05 -37.07
N LYS A 253 3.26 9.64 -38.08
CA LYS A 253 4.40 9.14 -38.87
C LYS A 253 5.78 9.21 -38.18
N ASN A 254 6.65 8.27 -38.58
CA ASN A 254 8.11 8.35 -38.77
C ASN A 254 8.87 9.61 -38.28
N ARG A 255 9.94 9.39 -37.51
CA ARG A 255 11.20 10.14 -37.68
C ARG A 255 12.42 9.26 -37.32
N LYS A 256 13.40 9.32 -38.23
CA LYS A 256 14.66 8.57 -38.30
C LYS A 256 15.81 9.45 -37.76
N LYS A 257 16.95 8.80 -37.47
CA LYS A 257 18.32 9.30 -37.18
C LYS A 257 18.59 9.60 -35.69
N THR A 258 19.75 9.29 -35.10
CA THR A 258 21.09 9.04 -35.67
C THR A 258 21.97 8.29 -34.66
N LYS A 259 22.87 7.43 -35.16
CA LYS A 259 24.03 6.89 -34.41
C LYS A 259 25.12 7.96 -34.32
N SER A 260 25.75 8.06 -33.16
CA SER A 260 27.13 8.53 -33.01
C SER A 260 27.81 7.68 -31.94
N THR A 261 28.89 7.05 -32.34
CA THR A 261 29.89 6.35 -31.55
C THR A 261 30.76 7.36 -30.83
N ASP A 262 31.08 7.12 -29.56
CA ASP A 262 32.46 7.22 -29.07
C ASP A 262 32.63 6.26 -27.89
N SER A 263 33.75 5.55 -27.95
CA SER A 263 34.27 4.58 -27.00
C SER A 263 34.86 5.29 -25.79
N ASP A 264 34.64 4.74 -24.59
CA ASP A 264 35.68 4.50 -23.60
C ASP A 264 35.14 3.48 -22.57
N ASP A 265 36.01 2.56 -22.17
CA ASP A 265 35.83 1.36 -21.34
C ASP A 265 34.72 1.37 -20.27
N GLU A 266 33.62 0.63 -20.48
CA GLU A 266 32.66 0.31 -19.40
C GLU A 266 32.17 -1.14 -19.48
N ASP A 267 32.29 -1.83 -18.34
CA ASP A 267 31.92 -3.22 -18.11
C ASP A 267 30.58 -3.63 -18.76
N ASP A 268 30.54 -4.84 -19.29
CA ASP A 268 29.43 -5.52 -19.98
C ASP A 268 28.12 -5.54 -19.16
N VAL A 269 27.35 -4.44 -19.16
CA VAL A 269 26.02 -4.37 -18.52
C VAL A 269 24.96 -4.86 -19.51
N PRO A 270 24.16 -5.89 -19.17
CA PRO A 270 23.14 -6.45 -20.07
C PRO A 270 22.11 -5.41 -20.53
N ALA A 271 21.68 -5.43 -21.80
CA ALA A 271 20.82 -4.41 -22.41
C ALA A 271 19.43 -4.18 -21.74
N GLU A 272 18.99 -5.05 -20.82
CA GLU A 272 17.66 -4.99 -20.16
C GLU A 272 17.74 -5.07 -18.61
N TYR A 273 18.60 -4.28 -17.97
CA TYR A 273 18.64 -4.14 -16.51
C TYR A 273 17.74 -3.01 -15.99
N LYS A 274 17.15 -3.16 -14.80
CA LYS A 274 16.26 -2.16 -14.18
C LYS A 274 17.06 -1.00 -13.55
N TYR A 275 18.04 -1.35 -12.73
CA TYR A 275 18.96 -0.42 -12.07
C TYR A 275 20.22 -1.16 -11.65
N CYS A 276 21.31 -0.43 -11.40
CA CYS A 276 22.57 -0.99 -10.93
C CYS A 276 22.88 -0.45 -9.53
N ILE A 277 23.48 -1.31 -8.71
CA ILE A 277 24.00 -0.95 -7.40
C ILE A 277 25.52 -1.02 -7.47
N THR A 278 26.19 0.11 -7.37
CA THR A 278 27.65 0.19 -7.32
C THR A 278 28.09 0.25 -5.87
N ILE A 279 28.93 -0.71 -5.47
CA ILE A 279 29.61 -0.75 -4.18
C ILE A 279 31.10 -0.52 -4.46
N LYS A 280 31.67 0.54 -3.89
CA LYS A 280 33.09 0.85 -4.08
C LYS A 280 33.92 0.08 -3.06
N ASN A 281 34.84 -0.76 -3.54
CA ASN A 281 35.73 -1.56 -2.71
C ASN A 281 37.19 -1.36 -3.14
N HIS A 282 38.03 -0.75 -2.29
CA HIS A 282 39.51 -0.72 -2.47
C HIS A 282 39.98 -0.51 -3.93
N ASN A 283 39.56 0.60 -4.55
CA ASN A 283 39.84 1.01 -5.95
C ASN A 283 39.16 0.22 -7.08
N GLU A 284 38.36 -0.81 -6.79
CA GLU A 284 37.55 -1.53 -7.79
C GLU A 284 36.05 -1.32 -7.56
N ALA A 285 35.30 -1.11 -8.65
CA ALA A 285 33.85 -0.94 -8.61
C ALA A 285 33.16 -2.29 -8.72
N PHE A 286 32.61 -2.78 -7.61
CA PHE A 286 31.78 -3.97 -7.60
C PHE A 286 30.32 -3.60 -7.89
N LYS A 287 29.73 -4.14 -8.96
CA LYS A 287 28.35 -3.83 -9.34
C LYS A 287 27.41 -5.01 -9.09
N VAL A 288 26.24 -4.71 -8.53
CA VAL A 288 25.09 -5.63 -8.51
C VAL A 288 24.06 -5.12 -9.50
N ILE A 289 23.84 -5.90 -10.56
CA ILE A 289 22.96 -5.56 -11.66
C ILE A 289 21.59 -6.19 -11.39
N VAL A 290 20.57 -5.35 -11.21
CA VAL A 290 19.19 -5.81 -10.96
C VAL A 290 18.43 -5.85 -12.27
N MET A 291 18.04 -7.04 -12.74
CA MET A 291 17.32 -7.25 -14.00
C MET A 291 15.86 -6.80 -13.92
N ASN A 292 15.25 -6.42 -15.04
CA ASN A 292 13.81 -6.10 -15.07
C ASN A 292 12.92 -7.33 -14.79
N ALA A 293 13.44 -8.53 -15.02
CA ALA A 293 12.74 -9.80 -14.80
C ALA A 293 12.22 -10.00 -13.36
N VAL A 294 12.88 -9.40 -12.35
CA VAL A 294 12.49 -9.55 -10.94
C VAL A 294 11.24 -8.76 -10.55
N LYS A 295 10.77 -7.82 -11.40
CA LYS A 295 9.69 -6.86 -11.12
C LYS A 295 8.40 -7.51 -10.61
N ASN A 296 8.03 -8.66 -11.17
CA ASN A 296 6.76 -9.33 -10.83
C ASN A 296 6.95 -10.52 -9.87
N VAL A 297 8.18 -10.75 -9.38
CA VAL A 297 8.50 -11.91 -8.53
C VAL A 297 8.97 -11.46 -7.15
N ARG A 298 10.00 -10.61 -7.10
CA ARG A 298 10.59 -10.06 -5.88
C ARG A 298 11.43 -8.83 -6.22
N GLU A 299 10.73 -7.72 -6.43
CA GLU A 299 11.23 -6.56 -7.17
C GLU A 299 12.42 -5.82 -6.55
N HIS A 300 12.47 -5.74 -5.22
CA HIS A 300 13.39 -4.84 -4.53
C HIS A 300 14.61 -5.60 -4.04
N PHE A 301 15.78 -4.99 -4.27
CA PHE A 301 17.07 -5.51 -3.86
C PHE A 301 17.93 -4.37 -3.33
N ILE A 302 18.55 -4.58 -2.16
CA ILE A 302 19.62 -3.75 -1.61
C ILE A 302 20.69 -4.70 -1.10
N ALA A 303 21.95 -4.31 -1.23
CA ALA A 303 23.04 -5.00 -0.57
C ALA A 303 24.06 -4.02 0.00
N CYS A 304 24.87 -4.47 0.95
CA CYS A 304 26.06 -3.78 1.45
C CYS A 304 27.15 -4.79 1.80
N ILE A 305 28.40 -4.31 1.86
CA ILE A 305 29.54 -5.11 2.32
C ILE A 305 29.96 -4.62 3.70
N VAL A 306 30.11 -5.55 4.64
CA VAL A 306 30.65 -5.31 5.98
C VAL A 306 32.04 -5.95 6.05
N ASN A 307 33.06 -5.14 6.27
CA ASN A 307 34.45 -5.58 6.30
C ASN A 307 34.94 -5.79 7.73
N ASP A 308 36.06 -6.52 7.83
CA ASP A 308 36.82 -6.73 9.06
C ASP A 308 36.00 -7.35 10.20
N VAL A 309 35.04 -8.21 9.86
CA VAL A 309 34.30 -9.01 10.83
C VAL A 309 35.21 -10.10 11.41
N CYS A 310 35.07 -10.38 12.71
CA CYS A 310 35.81 -11.45 13.36
C CYS A 310 34.83 -12.30 14.18
N PHE A 311 34.71 -13.58 13.83
CA PHE A 311 33.83 -14.51 14.52
C PHE A 311 34.60 -15.38 15.50
N THR A 312 34.13 -15.41 16.74
CA THR A 312 34.37 -16.54 17.65
C THR A 312 33.25 -17.56 17.43
N GLU A 313 33.40 -18.79 17.94
CA GLU A 313 32.31 -19.77 17.86
C GLU A 313 31.01 -19.26 18.50
N GLU A 314 31.12 -18.47 19.57
CA GLU A 314 29.98 -17.89 20.27
C GLU A 314 29.32 -16.77 19.45
N THR A 315 30.10 -15.80 18.95
CA THR A 315 29.53 -14.71 18.15
C THR A 315 28.98 -15.21 16.83
N PHE A 316 29.56 -16.25 16.24
CA PHE A 316 29.01 -16.92 15.05
C PHE A 316 27.64 -17.54 15.32
N LYS A 317 27.48 -18.31 16.41
CA LYS A 317 26.18 -18.87 16.80
C LYS A 317 25.14 -17.78 17.04
N LYS A 318 25.51 -16.72 17.76
CA LYS A 318 24.64 -15.55 17.99
C LYS A 318 24.28 -14.83 16.68
N PHE A 319 25.20 -14.72 15.72
CA PHE A 319 24.93 -14.13 14.41
C PHE A 319 23.90 -14.93 13.62
N ILE A 320 24.01 -16.25 13.58
CA ILE A 320 23.02 -17.11 12.91
C ILE A 320 21.65 -17.02 13.61
N GLN A 321 21.62 -16.96 14.95
CA GLN A 321 20.40 -16.76 15.72
C GLN A 321 19.76 -15.39 15.45
N LEU A 322 20.58 -14.34 15.35
CA LEU A 322 20.14 -12.99 15.01
C LEU A 322 19.46 -12.98 13.63
N GLN A 323 20.06 -13.60 12.62
CA GLN A 323 19.43 -13.71 11.29
C GLN A 323 18.05 -14.37 11.38
N ASN A 324 17.93 -15.50 12.08
CA ASN A 324 16.65 -16.18 12.26
C ASN A 324 15.61 -15.31 13.00
N LYS A 325 16.04 -14.61 14.06
CA LYS A 325 15.19 -13.67 14.81
C LYS A 325 14.68 -12.53 13.94
N LEU A 326 15.55 -11.93 13.11
CA LEU A 326 15.16 -10.85 12.20
C LEU A 326 14.24 -11.34 11.08
N HIS A 327 14.45 -12.57 10.59
CA HIS A 327 13.57 -13.21 9.62
C HIS A 327 12.16 -13.42 10.18
N ASP A 328 12.04 -13.87 11.44
CA ASP A 328 10.75 -14.12 12.09
C ASP A 328 10.04 -12.84 12.53
N THR A 329 10.78 -11.78 12.90
CA THR A 329 10.23 -10.51 13.37
C THR A 329 10.10 -9.48 12.24
N VAL A 330 11.17 -8.75 11.93
CA VAL A 330 11.18 -7.59 11.02
C VAL A 330 10.90 -7.99 9.56
N CYS A 331 11.25 -9.21 9.16
CA CYS A 331 10.98 -9.71 7.81
C CYS A 331 9.64 -10.48 7.70
N GLU A 332 8.80 -10.46 8.73
CA GLU A 332 7.49 -11.14 8.80
C GLU A 332 7.52 -12.59 8.28
N LYS A 333 8.43 -13.41 8.81
CA LYS A 333 8.61 -14.81 8.39
C LYS A 333 8.93 -14.90 6.88
N ARG A 334 9.85 -14.05 6.43
CA ARG A 334 10.32 -13.92 5.04
C ARG A 334 9.30 -13.39 4.01
N ASN A 335 8.08 -13.04 4.45
CA ASN A 335 7.04 -12.52 3.55
C ASN A 335 7.40 -11.15 3.00
N THR A 336 7.77 -10.24 3.88
CA THR A 336 8.05 -8.84 3.51
C THR A 336 9.44 -8.70 2.90
N ALA A 337 10.43 -9.39 3.48
CA ALA A 337 11.82 -9.29 3.07
C ALA A 337 12.59 -10.58 3.34
N THR A 338 13.78 -10.73 2.78
CA THR A 338 14.66 -11.86 3.02
C THR A 338 16.07 -11.34 3.08
N ILE A 339 16.68 -11.52 4.24
CA ILE A 339 18.11 -11.32 4.48
C ILE A 339 18.85 -12.57 4.04
N ALA A 340 19.89 -12.41 3.24
CA ALA A 340 20.87 -13.43 2.94
C ALA A 340 22.27 -12.86 3.14
N THR A 341 23.15 -13.66 3.72
CA THR A 341 24.52 -13.25 4.08
C THR A 341 25.50 -14.21 3.43
N HIS A 342 26.52 -13.64 2.79
CA HIS A 342 27.47 -14.36 1.96
C HIS A 342 28.89 -14.05 2.42
N ASP A 343 29.77 -15.05 2.41
CA ASP A 343 31.20 -14.80 2.53
C ASP A 343 31.69 -14.16 1.23
N PHE A 344 32.03 -12.88 1.30
CA PHE A 344 32.39 -12.10 0.13
C PHE A 344 33.72 -12.57 -0.48
N ASN A 345 34.64 -13.11 0.34
CA ASN A 345 35.95 -13.57 -0.13
C ASN A 345 35.85 -14.87 -0.96
N LYS A 346 34.74 -15.61 -0.84
CA LYS A 346 34.47 -16.82 -1.64
C LYS A 346 33.86 -16.52 -3.00
N LEU A 347 33.43 -15.28 -3.26
CA LEU A 347 32.83 -14.90 -4.52
C LEU A 347 33.93 -14.60 -5.56
N PRO A 348 33.79 -15.07 -6.81
CA PRO A 348 34.74 -14.72 -7.87
C PRO A 348 34.68 -13.20 -8.14
N PRO A 349 35.80 -12.59 -8.57
CA PRO A 349 35.81 -11.18 -8.96
C PRO A 349 34.83 -10.95 -10.12
N GLY A 350 34.19 -9.77 -10.11
CA GLY A 350 33.22 -9.35 -11.12
C GLY A 350 31.83 -9.06 -10.56
N ASN A 351 30.91 -8.74 -11.46
CA ASN A 351 29.57 -8.27 -11.11
C ASN A 351 28.63 -9.41 -10.70
N ILE A 352 27.66 -9.08 -9.86
CA ILE A 352 26.59 -9.98 -9.47
C ILE A 352 25.31 -9.58 -10.20
N ILE A 353 24.50 -10.56 -10.61
CA ILE A 353 23.23 -10.34 -11.30
C ILE A 353 22.09 -10.84 -10.43
N TYR A 354 21.15 -9.96 -10.10
CA TYR A 354 19.87 -10.33 -9.49
C TYR A 354 18.79 -10.44 -10.57
N THR A 355 18.30 -11.66 -10.80
CA THR A 355 17.39 -12.00 -11.89
C THR A 355 16.36 -13.06 -11.48
N THR A 356 15.58 -13.55 -12.43
CA THR A 356 14.73 -14.73 -12.26
C THR A 356 15.09 -15.80 -13.26
N LEU A 357 15.04 -17.06 -12.82
CA LEU A 357 15.19 -18.24 -13.68
C LEU A 357 13.98 -19.17 -13.55
N PRO A 358 13.60 -19.90 -14.63
CA PRO A 358 12.65 -20.98 -14.52
C PRO A 358 13.09 -22.05 -13.50
N PRO A 359 12.16 -22.78 -12.84
CA PRO A 359 12.47 -23.76 -11.81
C PRO A 359 13.53 -24.81 -12.20
N ASN A 360 13.52 -25.26 -13.45
CA ASN A 360 14.45 -26.28 -13.96
C ASN A 360 15.79 -25.69 -14.43
N SER A 361 15.85 -24.39 -14.67
CA SER A 361 17.06 -23.69 -15.13
C SER A 361 17.87 -23.11 -13.97
N LEU A 362 17.24 -22.90 -12.81
CA LEU A 362 17.94 -22.50 -11.59
C LEU A 362 18.68 -23.71 -11.03
N ILE A 363 20.01 -23.72 -11.12
CA ILE A 363 20.87 -24.78 -10.59
C ILE A 363 21.61 -24.25 -9.37
N ILE A 364 21.51 -24.95 -8.24
CA ILE A 364 22.11 -24.52 -6.97
C ILE A 364 22.62 -25.72 -6.17
N THR A 365 23.71 -25.53 -5.43
CA THR A 365 24.13 -26.42 -4.34
C THR A 365 23.65 -25.82 -3.01
N PRO A 366 22.49 -26.24 -2.46
CA PRO A 366 21.87 -25.57 -1.32
C PRO A 366 22.72 -25.65 -0.06
N LEU A 367 22.57 -24.65 0.82
CA LEU A 367 23.30 -24.61 2.09
C LEU A 367 23.14 -25.93 2.88
N ASN A 368 24.26 -26.48 3.36
CA ASN A 368 24.34 -27.75 4.09
C ASN A 368 23.95 -29.00 3.27
N ARG A 369 23.98 -28.93 1.93
CA ARG A 369 23.86 -30.08 1.04
C ARG A 369 25.06 -30.21 0.12
N SER A 370 25.49 -31.43 -0.16
CA SER A 370 26.67 -31.71 -0.99
C SER A 370 26.36 -31.90 -2.48
N THR A 371 25.09 -31.95 -2.85
CA THR A 371 24.64 -32.25 -4.21
C THR A 371 24.02 -31.02 -4.85
N GLU A 372 24.46 -30.74 -6.07
CA GLU A 372 23.82 -29.77 -6.95
C GLU A 372 22.47 -30.30 -7.42
N MET A 373 21.48 -29.41 -7.54
CA MET A 373 20.14 -29.77 -8.00
C MET A 373 19.43 -28.55 -8.60
N THR A 374 18.37 -28.80 -9.35
CA THR A 374 17.52 -27.72 -9.86
C THR A 374 16.66 -27.11 -8.75
N GLY A 375 16.16 -25.90 -8.95
CA GLY A 375 15.19 -25.26 -8.05
C GLY A 375 13.90 -26.06 -7.91
N ALA A 376 13.47 -26.74 -8.98
CA ALA A 376 12.32 -27.65 -8.95
C ALA A 376 12.57 -28.90 -8.10
N ASP A 377 13.73 -29.55 -8.26
CA ASP A 377 14.11 -30.72 -7.48
C ASP A 377 14.25 -30.36 -6.00
N LEU A 378 14.88 -29.22 -5.71
CA LEU A 378 15.02 -28.69 -4.37
C LEU A 378 13.66 -28.49 -3.69
N LEU A 379 12.70 -27.86 -4.39
CA LEU A 379 11.36 -27.64 -3.85
C LEU A 379 10.65 -28.96 -3.56
N THR A 380 10.68 -29.90 -4.51
CA THR A 380 10.07 -31.23 -4.39
C THR A 380 10.65 -32.02 -3.22
N LYS A 381 11.98 -31.98 -3.07
CA LYS A 381 12.69 -32.64 -1.98
C LYS A 381 12.34 -32.04 -0.63
N LEU A 382 12.31 -30.71 -0.52
CA LEU A 382 11.91 -30.01 0.70
C LEU A 382 10.43 -30.27 1.06
N GLN A 383 9.52 -30.31 0.08
CA GLN A 383 8.12 -30.68 0.33
C GLN A 383 8.00 -32.13 0.85
N THR A 384 8.80 -33.04 0.31
CA THR A 384 8.83 -34.44 0.77
C THR A 384 9.39 -34.54 2.19
N GLU A 385 10.50 -33.86 2.49
CA GLU A 385 11.09 -33.76 3.83
C GLU A 385 10.09 -33.17 4.83
N ALA A 386 9.38 -32.09 4.46
CA ALA A 386 8.35 -31.46 5.28
C ALA A 386 7.20 -32.42 5.60
N ASN A 387 6.73 -33.18 4.61
CA ASN A 387 5.65 -34.15 4.78
C ASN A 387 6.07 -35.33 5.67
N ASN A 388 7.31 -35.82 5.52
CA ASN A 388 7.85 -36.88 6.37
C ASN A 388 7.99 -36.42 7.83
N LEU A 389 8.55 -35.22 8.06
CA LEU A 389 8.64 -34.61 9.39
C LEU A 389 7.26 -34.41 10.04
N ARG A 390 6.25 -34.05 9.24
CA ARG A 390 4.86 -33.90 9.69
C ARG A 390 4.28 -35.23 10.17
N LYS A 391 4.51 -36.30 9.41
CA LYS A 391 4.08 -37.67 9.76
C LYS A 391 4.78 -38.18 11.02
N GLU A 392 6.10 -37.98 11.12
CA GLU A 392 6.92 -38.44 12.23
C GLU A 392 6.57 -37.71 13.55
N LYS A 393 6.48 -36.37 13.52
CA LYS A 393 6.28 -35.55 14.74
C LYS A 393 4.82 -35.37 15.13
N LYS A 394 3.86 -35.87 14.35
CA LYS A 394 2.41 -35.66 14.53
C LYS A 394 2.01 -34.19 14.76
N ARG A 395 2.78 -33.23 14.22
CA ARG A 395 2.53 -31.78 14.35
C ARG A 395 1.92 -31.23 13.07
N SER A 396 1.04 -30.25 13.17
CA SER A 396 0.46 -29.54 12.02
C SER A 396 1.37 -28.44 11.46
N THR A 397 2.43 -28.05 12.18
CA THR A 397 3.27 -26.90 11.86
C THR A 397 4.67 -27.29 11.37
N TYR A 398 5.13 -26.65 10.29
CA TYR A 398 6.45 -26.87 9.70
C TYR A 398 7.56 -26.13 10.49
N SER A 399 8.77 -26.68 10.50
CA SER A 399 9.96 -26.09 11.15
C SER A 399 11.09 -25.82 10.15
N GLY A 400 11.91 -24.81 10.43
CA GLY A 400 13.06 -24.44 9.60
C GLY A 400 12.64 -23.89 8.23
N ILE A 401 13.39 -24.25 7.18
CA ILE A 401 13.18 -23.77 5.81
C ILE A 401 11.81 -24.18 5.23
N HIS A 402 11.27 -25.32 5.68
CA HIS A 402 9.97 -25.86 5.23
C HIS A 402 8.81 -24.89 5.46
N LYS A 403 8.94 -23.99 6.44
CA LYS A 403 7.96 -22.94 6.71
C LYS A 403 7.74 -22.03 5.52
N PHE A 404 8.73 -21.89 4.63
CA PHE A 404 8.77 -20.85 3.60
C PHE A 404 8.51 -21.38 2.19
N LEU A 405 8.24 -22.68 2.02
CA LEU A 405 8.05 -23.29 0.69
C LEU A 405 6.87 -22.66 -0.07
N TYR A 406 5.80 -22.31 0.66
CA TYR A 406 4.61 -21.65 0.09
C TYR A 406 4.92 -20.31 -0.59
N LEU A 407 6.06 -19.68 -0.29
CA LEU A 407 6.45 -18.40 -0.90
C LEU A 407 6.89 -18.54 -2.35
N ILE A 408 7.27 -19.75 -2.78
CA ILE A 408 7.76 -20.01 -4.14
C ILE A 408 6.96 -21.09 -4.88
N GLU A 409 6.13 -21.85 -4.15
CA GLU A 409 5.26 -22.88 -4.71
C GLU A 409 4.36 -22.34 -5.83
N GLY A 410 4.37 -23.03 -6.98
CA GLY A 410 3.54 -22.70 -8.14
C GLY A 410 4.00 -21.49 -8.96
N LYS A 411 5.13 -20.85 -8.62
CA LYS A 411 5.65 -19.73 -9.41
C LYS A 411 6.39 -20.21 -10.67
N PRO A 412 6.15 -19.59 -11.83
CA PRO A 412 6.82 -19.96 -13.08
C PRO A 412 8.27 -19.48 -13.17
N GLN A 413 8.67 -18.55 -12.31
CA GLN A 413 9.97 -17.89 -12.29
C GLN A 413 10.43 -17.73 -10.84
N TYR A 414 11.68 -18.11 -10.57
CA TYR A 414 12.31 -18.10 -9.25
C TYR A 414 13.37 -17.00 -9.19
N PRO A 415 13.32 -16.09 -8.20
CA PRO A 415 14.33 -15.06 -8.09
C PRO A 415 15.65 -15.69 -7.61
N CYS A 416 16.75 -15.27 -8.20
CA CYS A 416 18.06 -15.80 -7.89
C CYS A 416 19.14 -14.73 -8.07
N VAL A 417 20.25 -14.94 -7.37
CA VAL A 417 21.42 -14.08 -7.43
C VAL A 417 22.56 -14.90 -8.02
N LEU A 418 23.14 -14.41 -9.10
CA LEU A 418 24.18 -15.05 -9.88
C LEU A 418 25.51 -14.33 -9.67
N ASN A 419 26.60 -15.07 -9.50
CA ASN A 419 27.95 -14.49 -9.52
C ASN A 419 28.43 -14.24 -10.96
N SER A 420 29.66 -13.73 -11.11
CA SER A 420 30.28 -13.45 -12.42
C SER A 420 30.51 -14.69 -13.29
N LYS A 421 30.39 -15.91 -12.73
CA LYS A 421 30.45 -17.18 -13.44
C LYS A 421 29.06 -17.76 -13.76
N ASN A 422 27.99 -17.00 -13.54
CA ASN A 422 26.59 -17.42 -13.67
C ASN A 422 26.17 -18.56 -12.72
N GLU A 423 26.88 -18.76 -11.61
CA GLU A 423 26.49 -19.73 -10.58
C GLU A 423 25.51 -19.08 -9.59
N VAL A 424 24.46 -19.81 -9.20
CA VAL A 424 23.47 -19.31 -8.22
C VAL A 424 24.09 -19.30 -6.83
N ILE A 425 24.28 -18.12 -6.26
CA ILE A 425 24.78 -17.92 -4.90
C ILE A 425 23.64 -17.74 -3.87
N SER A 426 22.47 -17.30 -4.32
CA SER A 426 21.28 -17.10 -3.49
C SER A 426 20.01 -17.47 -4.23
N PHE A 427 19.09 -18.14 -3.54
CA PHE A 427 17.73 -18.42 -4.00
C PHE A 427 16.70 -17.90 -2.96
N PRO A 428 16.43 -16.58 -2.94
CA PRO A 428 15.44 -16.00 -2.04
C PRO A 428 14.01 -16.47 -2.38
N PRO A 429 13.10 -16.55 -1.41
CA PRO A 429 13.30 -16.48 0.04
C PRO A 429 13.78 -17.79 0.70
N LEU A 430 14.16 -18.82 -0.07
CA LEU A 430 14.43 -20.16 0.46
C LEU A 430 15.81 -20.29 1.12
N THR A 431 16.88 -20.21 0.34
CA THR A 431 18.22 -20.61 0.83
C THR A 431 19.35 -19.98 0.04
N ASN A 432 20.54 -20.00 0.64
CA ASN A 432 21.78 -19.61 0.00
C ASN A 432 22.49 -20.85 -0.57
N SER A 433 23.47 -20.61 -1.43
CA SER A 433 24.36 -21.64 -1.93
C SER A 433 25.49 -21.92 -0.94
N ASN A 434 26.02 -23.15 -0.96
CA ASN A 434 27.23 -23.49 -0.23
C ASN A 434 28.47 -22.73 -0.74
N ILE A 435 28.45 -22.27 -2.00
CA ILE A 435 29.56 -21.53 -2.63
C ILE A 435 29.97 -20.32 -1.80
N SER A 436 29.00 -19.60 -1.24
CA SER A 436 29.22 -18.37 -0.48
C SER A 436 28.94 -18.54 1.02
N LYS A 437 29.09 -19.76 1.55
CA LYS A 437 28.78 -20.07 2.94
C LYS A 437 29.70 -19.32 3.91
N ILE A 438 29.11 -18.62 4.88
CA ILE A 438 29.83 -17.98 5.98
C ILE A 438 30.30 -19.04 6.98
N GLU A 439 31.54 -18.87 7.43
CA GLU A 439 32.24 -19.69 8.40
C GLU A 439 32.88 -18.79 9.47
N THR A 440 33.49 -19.39 10.49
CA THR A 440 34.14 -18.63 11.58
C THR A 440 35.36 -17.84 11.10
N ASN A 441 35.94 -18.18 9.96
CA ASN A 441 37.05 -17.47 9.34
C ASN A 441 36.60 -16.36 8.35
N THR A 442 35.30 -16.17 8.14
CA THR A 442 34.80 -15.12 7.24
C THR A 442 35.12 -13.74 7.80
N THR A 443 35.80 -12.91 7.01
CA THR A 443 36.17 -11.53 7.37
C THR A 443 35.30 -10.47 6.70
N ASN A 444 34.85 -10.72 5.47
CA ASN A 444 34.06 -9.78 4.68
C ASN A 444 32.69 -10.41 4.37
N ILE A 445 31.61 -9.73 4.75
CA ILE A 445 30.25 -10.22 4.60
C ILE A 445 29.52 -9.37 3.57
N PHE A 446 29.07 -10.00 2.48
CA PHE A 446 28.09 -9.41 1.58
C PHE A 446 26.69 -9.71 2.10
N ILE A 447 25.99 -8.67 2.52
CA ILE A 447 24.61 -8.74 3.01
C ILE A 447 23.70 -8.32 1.88
N GLU A 448 22.80 -9.20 1.46
CA GLU A 448 21.71 -8.86 0.55
C GLU A 448 20.36 -8.89 1.27
N VAL A 449 19.49 -7.96 0.90
CA VAL A 449 18.11 -7.89 1.36
C VAL A 449 17.19 -7.72 0.16
N THR A 450 16.36 -8.72 -0.06
CA THR A 450 15.35 -8.72 -1.11
C THR A 450 13.96 -8.53 -0.52
N SER A 451 13.07 -7.77 -1.19
CA SER A 451 11.69 -7.51 -0.74
C SER A 451 10.70 -7.50 -1.89
N THR A 452 9.46 -7.89 -1.59
CA THR A 452 8.30 -7.79 -2.49
C THR A 452 7.51 -6.48 -2.31
N ILE A 453 7.88 -5.64 -1.34
CA ILE A 453 7.05 -4.48 -0.93
C ILE A 453 7.67 -3.15 -1.34
N SER A 454 8.89 -2.86 -0.87
CA SER A 454 9.57 -1.61 -1.22
C SER A 454 11.07 -1.69 -0.98
N GLN A 455 11.80 -0.85 -1.70
CA GLN A 455 13.23 -0.65 -1.48
C GLN A 455 13.52 0.01 -0.12
N GLN A 456 12.58 0.80 0.42
CA GLN A 456 12.72 1.41 1.76
C GLN A 456 12.70 0.35 2.87
N ILE A 457 11.89 -0.71 2.72
CA ILE A 457 11.90 -1.83 3.68
C ILE A 457 13.25 -2.55 3.65
N CYS A 458 13.82 -2.78 2.46
CA CYS A 458 15.17 -3.32 2.36
C CYS A 458 16.18 -2.45 3.13
N LYS A 459 16.13 -1.11 2.97
CA LYS A 459 17.04 -0.20 3.70
C LYS A 459 16.88 -0.31 5.20
N ASN A 460 15.64 -0.26 5.68
CA ASN A 460 15.35 -0.31 7.11
C ASN A 460 15.86 -1.63 7.73
N ILE A 461 15.73 -2.74 6.99
CA ILE A 461 16.22 -4.05 7.42
C ILE A 461 17.75 -4.11 7.42
N VAL A 462 18.40 -3.58 6.37
CA VAL A 462 19.87 -3.46 6.36
C VAL A 462 20.35 -2.62 7.54
N SER A 463 19.70 -1.49 7.83
CA SER A 463 20.04 -0.66 8.99
C SER A 463 19.82 -1.40 10.32
N THR A 464 18.78 -2.24 10.40
CA THR A 464 18.48 -3.02 11.60
C THR A 464 19.50 -4.12 11.83
N ILE A 465 19.88 -4.88 10.79
CA ILE A 465 20.91 -5.93 10.94
C ILE A 465 22.27 -5.32 11.28
N LEU A 466 22.64 -4.20 10.65
CA LEU A 466 23.89 -3.51 10.99
C LEU A 466 23.91 -3.02 12.45
N LYS A 467 22.78 -2.48 12.95
CA LYS A 467 22.64 -2.08 14.35
C LYS A 467 22.79 -3.27 15.32
N GLU A 468 22.18 -4.39 15.01
CA GLU A 468 22.29 -5.59 15.85
C GLU A 468 23.68 -6.23 15.76
N MET A 469 24.35 -6.13 14.60
CA MET A 469 25.75 -6.55 14.43
C MET A 469 26.71 -5.69 15.26
N LEU A 470 26.50 -4.37 15.37
CA LEU A 470 27.29 -3.52 16.26
C LEU A 470 27.23 -4.01 17.71
N VAL A 471 26.02 -4.34 18.18
CA VAL A 471 25.81 -4.88 19.53
C VAL A 471 26.47 -6.25 19.67
N LEU A 472 26.45 -7.08 18.62
CA LEU A 472 27.01 -8.42 18.64
C LEU A 472 28.54 -8.44 18.72
N PHE A 473 29.22 -7.55 17.99
CA PHE A 473 30.68 -7.55 17.91
C PHE A 473 31.35 -6.58 18.89
N GLU A 474 30.58 -5.70 19.55
CA GLU A 474 31.07 -4.69 20.50
C GLU A 474 32.23 -3.84 19.97
N LYS A 475 32.27 -3.63 18.65
CA LYS A 475 33.29 -2.87 17.93
C LYS A 475 32.68 -2.10 16.78
N ASP A 476 33.41 -1.09 16.31
CA ASP A 476 33.04 -0.34 15.11
C ASP A 476 32.96 -1.27 13.89
N LEU A 477 31.91 -1.09 13.09
CA LEU A 477 31.75 -1.79 11.82
C LEU A 477 32.19 -0.90 10.66
N VAL A 478 32.96 -1.47 9.74
CA VAL A 478 33.32 -0.82 8.47
C VAL A 478 32.34 -1.27 7.41
N VAL A 479 31.48 -0.36 6.95
CA VAL A 479 30.44 -0.65 5.95
C VAL A 479 30.71 0.14 4.68
N GLN A 480 30.72 -0.56 3.54
CA GLN A 480 30.91 0.09 2.25
C GLN A 480 29.66 0.84 1.81
N GLN A 481 29.88 2.02 1.25
CA GLN A 481 28.81 2.83 0.71
C GLN A 481 28.31 2.24 -0.61
N VAL A 482 27.00 2.28 -0.77
CA VAL A 482 26.20 1.71 -1.83
C VAL A 482 25.55 2.86 -2.58
N LYS A 483 25.86 2.97 -3.88
CA LYS A 483 25.25 3.95 -4.79
C LYS A 483 24.31 3.19 -5.72
N ILE A 484 23.04 3.58 -5.75
CA ILE A 484 22.04 3.00 -6.65
C ILE A 484 21.82 3.99 -7.79
N VAL A 485 22.09 3.55 -9.01
CA VAL A 485 21.97 4.32 -10.24
C VAL A 485 20.94 3.69 -11.16
N ASP A 486 20.18 4.51 -11.87
CA ASP A 486 19.27 4.03 -12.92
C ASP A 486 20.01 3.74 -14.24
N GLN A 487 19.27 3.38 -15.28
CA GLN A 487 19.80 3.08 -16.62
C GLN A 487 20.50 4.29 -17.28
N MET A 488 20.25 5.52 -16.81
CA MET A 488 20.88 6.75 -17.30
C MET A 488 22.03 7.19 -16.39
N GLU A 489 22.53 6.28 -15.54
CA GLU A 489 23.52 6.52 -14.49
C GLU A 489 23.14 7.59 -13.45
N GLN A 490 21.87 8.03 -13.44
CA GLN A 490 21.42 9.02 -12.48
C GLN A 490 21.28 8.37 -11.11
N MET A 491 21.93 9.00 -10.11
CA MET A 491 21.88 8.54 -8.73
C MET A 491 20.44 8.64 -8.21
N LYS A 492 19.86 7.51 -7.83
CA LYS A 492 18.55 7.46 -7.17
C LYS A 492 18.67 7.47 -5.67
N ILE A 493 19.61 6.69 -5.15
CA ILE A 493 19.72 6.41 -3.72
C ILE A 493 21.19 6.26 -3.36
N LEU A 494 21.58 6.89 -2.26
CA LEU A 494 22.85 6.68 -1.59
C LEU A 494 22.57 6.03 -0.22
N TYR A 495 23.25 4.95 0.11
CA TYR A 495 23.08 4.24 1.38
C TYR A 495 24.34 3.47 1.78
N PRO A 496 24.73 3.39 3.06
CA PRO A 496 24.31 4.30 4.10
C PRO A 496 24.84 5.73 3.83
N CYS A 497 24.04 6.75 4.13
CA CYS A 497 24.50 8.14 4.22
C CYS A 497 24.68 8.57 5.69
N LYS A 498 25.32 9.73 5.93
CA LYS A 498 25.66 10.20 7.29
C LYS A 498 24.43 10.33 8.21
N THR A 499 23.24 10.57 7.65
CA THR A 499 21.99 10.67 8.41
C THR A 499 21.30 9.34 8.65
N ASP A 500 21.67 8.26 7.93
CA ASP A 500 21.03 6.95 8.05
C ASP A 500 21.52 6.14 9.25
N LEU A 501 22.66 6.52 9.82
CA LEU A 501 23.42 5.75 10.82
C LEU A 501 23.74 6.53 12.11
N VAL A 502 22.84 7.42 12.54
CA VAL A 502 23.01 8.15 13.81
C VAL A 502 22.53 7.24 14.96
N TYR A 503 23.43 6.94 15.91
CA TYR A 503 23.15 6.04 17.03
C TYR A 503 23.57 6.62 18.39
N ASP A 504 22.76 6.38 19.43
CA ASP A 504 22.92 6.92 20.80
C ASP A 504 23.98 6.21 21.67
N LYS A 505 24.96 5.48 21.09
CA LYS A 505 25.93 4.68 21.86
C LYS A 505 27.38 4.88 21.41
N THR A 506 28.31 4.51 22.29
CA THR A 506 29.78 4.66 22.19
C THR A 506 30.47 3.91 21.02
N ALA A 507 29.74 3.10 20.24
CA ALA A 507 30.25 2.41 19.05
C ALA A 507 29.61 3.01 17.78
N SER A 508 30.41 3.24 16.75
CA SER A 508 30.02 3.96 15.54
C SER A 508 30.14 3.09 14.27
N ILE A 509 29.29 3.32 13.28
CA ILE A 509 29.48 2.71 11.95
C ILE A 509 30.31 3.66 11.11
N GLN A 510 31.51 3.21 10.74
CA GLN A 510 32.39 3.97 9.87
C GLN A 510 31.99 3.69 8.42
N VAL A 511 31.40 4.71 7.78
CA VAL A 511 31.11 4.68 6.34
C VAL A 511 32.39 5.06 5.60
N LYS A 512 33.02 4.09 4.95
CA LYS A 512 34.21 4.35 4.14
C LYS A 512 33.79 5.11 2.88
N LYS A 513 34.15 6.39 2.79
CA LYS A 513 33.95 7.24 1.62
C LYS A 513 35.29 7.40 0.92
N GLU A 514 35.43 6.83 -0.26
CA GLU A 514 36.51 7.16 -1.20
C GLU A 514 35.92 7.52 -2.57
#